data_AF-E9I0S2-F1
#
_entry.id   AF-E9I0S2-F1
#
_cell.length_a   1.000
_cell.length_b   1.000
_cell.length_c   1.000
_cell.angle_alpha   90.00
_cell.angle_beta   90.00
_cell.angle_gamma   90.00
#
_symmetry.space_group_name_H-M   'P 1'
#
loop_
_entity.id
_entity.type
_entity.pdbx_description
1 polymer ?
#
loop_
_entity_poly.entity_id
_entity_poly.type
_entity_poly.pdbx_seq_one_letter_code
_entity_poly.pdbx_strand_id
1 'polypeptide(L)'
;MAFYVLAIYLTRPDVKDSYLPGYINWAHEALTKDSAQFKKGVLSTLAGVFKHEQREQMMEHAHAVLRTILTIKFQPSELLIQLRNRLIFLKPRVASWRYQRGSRSLAANLQQSQPVETKAAISVNDEDEHDYDVPEEIEEVLNEILQALRDKNREVQYSAAKGIGRLTSHLSKNFADQVIESIMELFSLWDLAWHGGCLALAELG
;
A
#
# COMPACT_ATOMS: atom_id res chain seq x y z
N MET A 1 18.15 4.52 -13.75
CA MET A 1 18.87 3.34 -14.27
C MET A 1 19.80 2.72 -13.24
N ALA A 2 20.77 3.45 -12.66
CA ALA A 2 21.69 2.87 -11.66
C ALA A 2 20.99 2.23 -10.46
N PHE A 3 19.93 2.86 -9.92
CA PHE A 3 19.17 2.32 -8.78
C PHE A 3 18.45 0.99 -9.09
N TYR A 4 18.00 0.78 -10.33
CA TYR A 4 17.27 -0.42 -10.72
C TYR A 4 18.20 -1.63 -10.82
N VAL A 5 19.38 -1.44 -11.41
CA VAL A 5 20.42 -2.46 -11.46
C VAL A 5 20.87 -2.85 -10.06
N LEU A 6 21.02 -1.86 -9.18
CA LEU A 6 21.39 -2.11 -7.77
C LEU A 6 20.32 -2.94 -7.05
N ALA A 7 19.04 -2.61 -7.23
CA ALA A 7 17.94 -3.35 -6.65
C ALA A 7 17.89 -4.81 -7.12
N ILE A 8 18.10 -5.06 -8.42
CA ILE A 8 18.19 -6.43 -8.96
C ILE A 8 19.38 -7.16 -8.37
N TYR A 9 20.55 -6.52 -8.32
CA TYR A 9 21.77 -7.13 -7.80
C TYR A 9 21.61 -7.55 -6.33
N LEU A 10 21.03 -6.67 -5.50
CA LEU A 10 20.77 -6.94 -4.08
C LEU A 10 19.73 -8.03 -3.84
N THR A 11 18.83 -8.28 -4.81
CA THR A 11 17.77 -9.29 -4.71
C THR A 11 18.14 -10.63 -5.35
N ARG A 12 19.36 -10.77 -5.91
CA ARG A 12 19.83 -12.06 -6.45
C ARG A 12 20.07 -13.06 -5.31
N PRO A 13 19.61 -14.32 -5.45
CA PRO A 13 19.76 -15.34 -4.40
C PRO A 13 21.22 -15.60 -4.00
N ASP A 14 22.16 -15.48 -4.93
CA ASP A 14 23.60 -15.71 -4.67
C ASP A 14 24.26 -14.60 -3.82
N VAL A 15 23.65 -13.41 -3.76
CA VAL A 15 24.25 -12.18 -3.21
C VAL A 15 23.45 -11.66 -2.01
N LYS A 16 22.16 -11.93 -1.99
CA LYS A 16 21.17 -11.39 -1.06
C LYS A 16 21.61 -11.53 0.40
N ASP A 17 21.88 -12.74 0.84
CA ASP A 17 22.14 -13.03 2.26
C ASP A 17 23.38 -12.31 2.80
N SER A 18 24.36 -12.03 1.93
CA SER A 18 25.62 -11.39 2.31
C SER A 18 25.56 -9.85 2.28
N TYR A 19 24.85 -9.26 1.30
CA TYR A 19 24.94 -7.82 1.03
C TYR A 19 23.68 -7.04 1.36
N LEU A 20 22.51 -7.68 1.42
CA LEU A 20 21.24 -7.00 1.65
C LEU A 20 21.14 -6.37 3.05
N PRO A 21 21.48 -7.08 4.16
CA PRO A 21 21.45 -6.48 5.49
C PRO A 21 22.44 -5.30 5.62
N GLY A 22 23.63 -5.43 5.06
CA GLY A 22 24.64 -4.37 5.04
C GLY A 22 24.18 -3.14 4.26
N TYR A 23 23.49 -3.35 3.13
CA TYR A 23 22.91 -2.26 2.34
C TYR A 23 21.79 -1.54 3.09
N ILE A 24 20.91 -2.26 3.79
CA ILE A 24 19.82 -1.66 4.56
C ILE A 24 20.37 -0.80 5.69
N ASN A 25 21.35 -1.29 6.45
CA ASN A 25 22.04 -0.51 7.48
C ASN A 25 22.69 0.76 6.91
N TRP A 26 23.39 0.63 5.77
CA TRP A 26 23.93 1.80 5.07
C TRP A 26 22.82 2.75 4.59
N ALA A 27 21.70 2.23 4.11
CA ALA A 27 20.57 3.03 3.65
C ALA A 27 19.97 3.86 4.80
N HIS A 28 19.91 3.31 6.03
CA HIS A 28 19.50 4.05 7.23
C HIS A 28 20.38 5.27 7.48
N GLU A 29 21.71 5.10 7.42
CA GLU A 29 22.65 6.23 7.56
C GLU A 29 22.63 7.18 6.35
N ALA A 30 22.37 6.66 5.15
CA ALA A 30 22.34 7.43 3.92
C ALA A 30 21.10 8.33 3.85
N LEU A 31 19.97 7.87 4.40
CA LEU A 31 18.72 8.64 4.46
C LEU A 31 18.80 9.80 5.45
N THR A 32 19.62 9.67 6.51
CA THR A 32 19.84 10.75 7.50
C THR A 32 20.84 11.81 7.03
N LYS A 33 21.72 11.48 6.06
CA LYS A 33 22.69 12.40 5.44
C LYS A 33 22.05 13.25 4.33
N ASP A 34 22.69 14.37 3.98
CA ASP A 34 22.03 15.43 3.21
C ASP A 34 22.25 15.39 1.69
N SER A 35 21.13 15.53 0.97
CA SER A 35 20.91 15.80 -0.47
C SER A 35 19.61 15.10 -0.93
N ALA A 36 18.60 15.87 -1.33
CA ALA A 36 17.29 15.35 -1.74
C ALA A 36 17.38 14.35 -2.91
N GLN A 37 18.33 14.56 -3.83
CA GLN A 37 18.52 13.70 -5.00
C GLN A 37 19.15 12.35 -4.60
N PHE A 38 20.05 12.37 -3.62
CA PHE A 38 20.65 11.16 -3.07
C PHE A 38 19.63 10.33 -2.30
N LYS A 39 18.82 10.97 -1.45
CA LYS A 39 17.70 10.33 -0.73
C LYS A 39 16.73 9.66 -1.72
N LYS A 40 16.35 10.36 -2.79
CA LYS A 40 15.50 9.79 -3.86
C LYS A 40 16.13 8.54 -4.50
N GLY A 41 17.44 8.53 -4.71
CA GLY A 41 18.18 7.37 -5.22
C GLY A 41 18.12 6.16 -4.28
N VAL A 42 18.37 6.37 -2.99
CA VAL A 42 18.31 5.32 -1.95
C VAL A 42 16.88 4.80 -1.76
N LEU A 43 15.88 5.68 -1.85
CA LEU A 43 14.48 5.26 -1.78
C LEU A 43 14.05 4.47 -3.03
N SER A 44 14.61 4.81 -4.20
CA SER A 44 14.35 4.08 -5.44
C SER A 44 14.92 2.66 -5.43
N THR A 45 16.13 2.49 -4.89
CA THR A 45 16.76 1.17 -4.73
C THR A 45 15.97 0.34 -3.73
N LEU A 46 15.64 0.89 -2.56
CA LEU A 46 14.79 0.22 -1.57
C LEU A 46 13.46 -0.20 -2.19
N ALA A 47 12.73 0.70 -2.86
CA ALA A 47 11.46 0.38 -3.51
C ALA A 47 11.58 -0.75 -4.55
N GLY A 48 12.72 -0.82 -5.24
CA GLY A 48 13.05 -1.92 -6.14
C GLY A 48 13.33 -3.23 -5.42
N VAL A 49 14.08 -3.20 -4.31
CA VAL A 49 14.34 -4.39 -3.49
C VAL A 49 13.03 -4.96 -2.95
N PHE A 50 12.17 -4.11 -2.34
CA PHE A 50 10.83 -4.50 -1.89
C PHE A 50 9.89 -4.93 -3.03
N LYS A 51 10.21 -4.68 -4.30
CA LYS A 51 9.45 -5.17 -5.45
C LYS A 51 9.83 -6.60 -5.84
N HIS A 52 11.11 -6.95 -5.69
CA HIS A 52 11.68 -8.19 -6.22
C HIS A 52 11.88 -9.27 -5.15
N GLU A 53 11.83 -8.91 -3.87
CA GLU A 53 12.14 -9.83 -2.78
C GLU A 53 10.94 -10.65 -2.26
N GLN A 54 11.23 -11.87 -1.81
CA GLN A 54 10.30 -12.75 -1.09
C GLN A 54 9.98 -12.20 0.30
N ARG A 55 8.68 -12.14 0.62
CA ARG A 55 8.10 -11.44 1.77
C ARG A 55 8.70 -11.81 3.12
N GLU A 56 8.98 -13.09 3.36
CA GLU A 56 9.35 -13.64 4.67
C GLU A 56 10.69 -13.08 5.19
N GLN A 57 11.69 -13.00 4.32
CA GLN A 57 13.04 -12.52 4.69
C GLN A 57 13.09 -10.99 4.84
N MET A 58 12.13 -10.29 4.23
CA MET A 58 12.07 -8.84 4.29
C MET A 58 11.28 -8.30 5.50
N MET A 59 10.46 -9.13 6.15
CA MET A 59 9.70 -8.73 7.35
C MET A 59 10.61 -8.19 8.45
N GLU A 60 11.78 -8.80 8.64
CA GLU A 60 12.74 -8.43 9.68
C GLU A 60 13.28 -7.01 9.49
N HIS A 61 13.43 -6.56 8.24
CA HIS A 61 13.97 -5.25 7.90
C HIS A 61 12.89 -4.20 7.57
N ALA A 62 11.69 -4.63 7.18
CA ALA A 62 10.61 -3.74 6.76
C ALA A 62 10.22 -2.73 7.85
N HIS A 63 10.06 -3.18 9.10
CA HIS A 63 9.70 -2.31 10.22
C HIS A 63 10.79 -1.26 10.52
N ALA A 64 12.07 -1.67 10.50
CA ALA A 64 13.18 -0.75 10.71
C ALA A 64 13.24 0.33 9.62
N VAL A 65 13.11 -0.08 8.36
CA VAL A 65 13.11 0.81 7.18
C VAL A 65 11.93 1.79 7.25
N LEU A 66 10.74 1.29 7.57
CA LEU A 66 9.55 2.12 7.71
C LEU A 66 9.71 3.18 8.81
N ARG A 67 10.17 2.80 10.01
CA ARG A 67 10.43 3.75 11.11
C ARG A 67 11.42 4.84 10.75
N THR A 68 12.46 4.48 10.00
CA THR A 68 13.46 5.44 9.54
C THR A 68 12.87 6.43 8.54
N ILE A 69 12.02 5.95 7.62
CA ILE A 69 11.34 6.79 6.65
C ILE A 69 10.34 7.74 7.32
N LEU A 70 9.61 7.27 8.35
CA LEU A 70 8.70 8.11 9.12
C LEU A 70 9.45 9.21 9.90
N THR A 71 10.56 8.84 10.55
CA THR A 71 11.39 9.78 11.34
C THR A 71 11.94 10.94 10.50
N ILE A 72 12.29 10.70 9.24
CA ILE A 72 12.98 11.68 8.39
C ILE A 72 12.01 12.68 7.72
N LYS A 73 10.69 12.56 7.92
CA LYS A 73 9.63 13.43 7.39
C LYS A 73 9.90 13.88 5.95
N PHE A 74 9.68 12.97 5.01
CA PHE A 74 9.84 13.28 3.61
C PHE A 74 8.63 13.99 3.02
N GLN A 75 8.85 14.81 1.98
CA GLN A 75 7.76 15.20 1.09
C GLN A 75 7.20 13.95 0.39
N PRO A 76 5.88 13.87 0.17
CA PRO A 76 5.22 12.74 -0.47
C PRO A 76 5.63 12.63 -1.95
N SER A 77 6.82 12.09 -2.20
CA SER A 77 7.24 11.73 -3.55
C SER A 77 6.59 10.43 -3.97
N GLU A 78 6.35 10.28 -5.27
CA GLU A 78 5.77 9.07 -5.86
C GLU A 78 6.46 7.78 -5.36
N LEU A 79 7.79 7.80 -5.29
CA LEU A 79 8.61 6.64 -4.89
C LEU A 79 8.49 6.32 -3.41
N LEU A 80 8.42 7.35 -2.56
CA LEU A 80 8.25 7.18 -1.12
C LEU A 80 6.90 6.55 -0.80
N ILE A 81 5.87 7.03 -1.48
CA ILE A 81 4.53 6.48 -1.38
C ILE A 81 4.56 5.01 -1.82
N GLN A 82 5.13 4.72 -2.99
CA GLN A 82 5.25 3.34 -3.47
C GLN A 82 6.04 2.43 -2.50
N LEU A 83 7.09 2.94 -1.87
CA LEU A 83 7.89 2.21 -0.89
C LEU A 83 7.09 1.92 0.38
N ARG A 84 6.47 2.94 0.97
CA ARG A 84 5.59 2.82 2.15
C ARG A 84 4.47 1.81 1.89
N ASN A 85 3.79 1.93 0.75
CA ASN A 85 2.75 0.98 0.33
C ASN A 85 3.26 -0.46 0.22
N ARG A 86 4.49 -0.65 -0.27
CA ARG A 86 5.10 -1.99 -0.40
C ARG A 86 5.53 -2.55 0.96
N LEU A 87 5.92 -1.69 1.89
CA LEU A 87 6.26 -2.07 3.26
C LEU A 87 5.03 -2.53 4.06
N ILE A 88 3.83 -2.06 3.71
CA ILE A 88 2.58 -2.46 4.36
C ILE A 88 2.05 -3.84 3.88
N PHE A 89 2.75 -4.56 2.99
CA PHE A 89 2.43 -5.97 2.68
C PHE A 89 2.78 -6.95 3.84
N LEU A 90 2.55 -6.52 5.07
CA LEU A 90 2.55 -7.31 6.30
C LEU A 90 1.20 -8.08 6.33
N LYS A 91 1.28 -9.42 6.31
CA LYS A 91 0.21 -10.43 6.12
C LYS A 91 -0.90 -10.04 5.12
N PRO A 92 -0.90 -10.61 3.90
CA PRO A 92 -2.07 -10.61 3.03
C PRO A 92 -3.27 -11.09 3.83
N ARG A 93 -4.22 -10.19 4.04
CA ARG A 93 -5.57 -10.52 4.49
C ARG A 93 -6.43 -10.38 3.26
N VAL A 94 -7.25 -11.39 2.97
CA VAL A 94 -8.27 -11.25 1.94
C VAL A 94 -9.46 -10.58 2.63
N ALA A 95 -9.55 -9.26 2.51
CA ALA A 95 -10.68 -8.50 3.03
C ALA A 95 -11.98 -8.98 2.37
N SER A 96 -12.81 -9.70 3.13
CA SER A 96 -14.11 -10.21 2.69
C SER A 96 -15.11 -9.11 2.34
N TRP A 97 -14.90 -7.89 2.87
CA TRP A 97 -15.71 -6.71 2.62
C TRP A 97 -15.43 -6.03 1.28
N ARG A 98 -14.31 -6.33 0.62
CA ARG A 98 -14.03 -5.78 -0.72
C ARG A 98 -15.16 -6.15 -1.66
N TYR A 99 -15.49 -5.25 -2.58
CA TYR A 99 -16.50 -5.51 -3.58
C TYR A 99 -16.15 -6.80 -4.36
N GLN A 100 -16.82 -7.89 -4.03
CA GLN A 100 -16.69 -9.13 -4.77
C GLN A 100 -17.39 -8.89 -6.10
N ARG A 101 -16.63 -8.51 -7.13
CA ARG A 101 -17.01 -8.78 -8.52
C ARG A 101 -17.10 -10.28 -8.65
N GLY A 102 -18.23 -10.84 -8.21
CA GLY A 102 -18.57 -12.21 -8.49
C GLY A 102 -18.38 -12.39 -9.99
N SER A 103 -17.71 -13.47 -10.37
CA SER A 103 -17.62 -13.97 -11.73
C SER A 103 -19.04 -14.34 -12.21
N ARG A 104 -19.90 -13.34 -12.34
CA ARG A 104 -21.25 -13.43 -12.83
C ARG A 104 -21.15 -13.51 -14.34
N SER A 105 -20.82 -14.69 -14.85
CA SER A 105 -21.15 -14.99 -16.23
C SER A 105 -22.64 -14.72 -16.38
N LEU A 106 -23.00 -13.74 -17.20
CA LEU A 106 -24.39 -13.40 -17.46
C LEU A 106 -25.16 -14.62 -17.99
N ALA A 107 -24.46 -15.48 -18.74
CA ALA A 107 -24.99 -16.76 -19.22
C ALA A 107 -25.32 -17.74 -18.08
N ALA A 108 -24.51 -17.79 -17.01
CA ALA A 108 -24.80 -18.63 -15.85
C ALA A 108 -26.02 -18.13 -15.06
N ASN A 109 -26.23 -16.81 -15.00
CA ASN A 109 -27.42 -16.21 -14.36
C ASN A 109 -28.69 -16.40 -15.20
N LEU A 110 -28.61 -16.40 -16.54
CA LEU A 110 -29.76 -16.67 -17.40
C LEU A 110 -30.20 -18.15 -17.39
N GLN A 111 -29.26 -19.09 -17.23
CA GLN A 111 -29.57 -20.52 -17.19
C GLN A 111 -30.26 -20.96 -15.89
N GLN A 112 -30.11 -20.22 -14.79
CA GLN A 112 -30.81 -20.46 -13.53
C GLN A 112 -32.18 -19.76 -13.52
N SER A 113 -33.07 -20.17 -14.44
CA SER A 113 -34.49 -19.76 -14.46
C SER A 113 -35.35 -20.73 -13.63
N GLN A 114 -34.94 -21.04 -12.40
CA GLN A 114 -35.77 -21.72 -11.40
C GLN A 114 -35.55 -21.06 -10.04
N PRO A 115 -36.58 -20.99 -9.17
CA PRO A 115 -36.44 -20.37 -7.86
C PRO A 115 -35.58 -21.28 -6.99
N VAL A 116 -34.27 -21.12 -7.08
CA VAL A 116 -33.33 -21.73 -6.15
C VAL A 116 -33.45 -20.92 -4.87
N GLU A 117 -34.06 -21.54 -3.87
CA GLU A 117 -33.99 -21.12 -2.47
C GLU A 117 -32.60 -20.58 -2.18
N THR A 118 -32.58 -19.35 -1.66
CA THR A 118 -31.42 -18.53 -1.34
C THR A 118 -30.46 -19.26 -0.38
N LYS A 119 -29.68 -20.23 -0.88
CA LYS A 119 -28.45 -20.70 -0.24
C LYS A 119 -27.31 -19.75 -0.62
N ALA A 120 -27.54 -18.47 -0.36
CA ALA A 120 -26.47 -17.51 -0.08
C ALA A 120 -26.36 -17.38 1.45
N ALA A 121 -26.28 -18.52 2.15
CA ALA A 121 -25.54 -18.55 3.40
C ALA A 121 -24.07 -18.66 3.02
N ILE A 122 -23.53 -17.57 2.47
CA ILE A 122 -22.14 -17.24 2.75
C ILE A 122 -22.13 -17.16 4.26
N SER A 123 -21.48 -18.12 4.91
CA SER A 123 -21.09 -18.00 6.30
C SER A 123 -20.34 -16.68 6.40
N VAL A 124 -21.08 -15.64 6.77
CA VAL A 124 -20.55 -14.44 7.37
C VAL A 124 -19.89 -15.00 8.62
N ASN A 125 -18.61 -15.34 8.52
CA ASN A 125 -17.81 -15.46 9.72
C ASN A 125 -17.69 -14.02 10.21
N ASP A 126 -18.70 -13.61 10.98
CA ASP A 126 -18.74 -12.46 11.88
C ASP A 126 -17.68 -12.61 13.00
N GLU A 127 -16.53 -13.23 12.70
CA GLU A 127 -15.41 -13.45 13.63
C GLU A 127 -14.21 -12.54 13.30
N ASP A 128 -14.30 -11.73 12.23
CA ASP A 128 -13.32 -10.69 11.91
C ASP A 128 -13.66 -9.33 12.58
N GLU A 129 -14.53 -9.34 13.59
CA GLU A 129 -14.85 -8.22 14.49
C GLU A 129 -13.83 -8.09 15.64
N HIS A 130 -12.64 -8.71 15.50
CA HIS A 130 -11.52 -8.33 16.34
C HIS A 130 -10.97 -7.01 15.84
N ASP A 131 -11.30 -5.95 16.58
CA ASP A 131 -10.60 -4.67 16.68
C ASP A 131 -9.11 -4.97 16.94
N TYR A 132 -8.38 -5.33 15.89
CA TYR A 132 -6.94 -5.41 15.94
C TYR A 132 -6.46 -3.96 15.92
N ASP A 133 -5.76 -3.56 16.98
CA ASP A 133 -5.00 -2.32 17.00
C ASP A 133 -4.16 -2.25 15.73
N VAL A 134 -4.54 -1.35 14.84
CA VAL A 134 -3.75 -1.01 13.66
C VAL A 134 -2.47 -0.39 14.21
N PRO A 135 -1.29 -0.91 13.85
CA PRO A 135 -0.04 -0.32 14.29
C PRO A 135 -0.02 1.17 13.96
N GLU A 136 0.45 2.02 14.89
CA GLU A 136 0.54 3.47 14.73
C GLU A 136 1.29 3.85 13.43
N GLU A 137 2.26 3.02 13.05
CA GLU A 137 3.00 3.15 11.80
C GLU A 137 2.11 3.12 10.54
N ILE A 138 1.00 2.39 10.57
CA ILE A 138 0.04 2.31 9.46
C ILE A 138 -0.83 3.57 9.39
N GLU A 139 -1.27 4.10 10.53
CA GLU A 139 -2.06 5.33 10.59
C GLU A 139 -1.25 6.54 10.12
N GLU A 140 0.02 6.63 10.51
CA GLU A 140 0.92 7.69 10.04
C GLU A 140 1.11 7.61 8.52
N VAL A 141 1.32 6.40 7.98
CA VAL A 141 1.42 6.18 6.53
C VAL A 141 0.12 6.50 5.81
N LEU A 142 -1.04 6.15 6.38
CA LEU A 142 -2.36 6.47 5.81
C LEU A 142 -2.55 7.98 5.68
N ASN A 143 -2.25 8.73 6.73
CA ASN A 143 -2.37 10.20 6.73
C ASN A 143 -1.49 10.85 5.66
N GLU A 144 -0.26 10.38 5.49
CA GLU A 144 0.61 10.88 4.43
C GLU A 144 0.09 10.55 3.03
N ILE A 145 -0.49 9.36 2.82
CA ILE A 145 -1.09 8.99 1.54
C ILE A 145 -2.33 9.85 1.24
N LEU A 146 -3.19 10.09 2.24
CA LEU A 146 -4.35 10.99 2.12
C LEU A 146 -3.92 12.42 1.78
N GLN A 147 -2.82 12.91 2.36
CA GLN A 147 -2.24 14.20 2.00
C GLN A 147 -1.72 14.19 0.54
N ALA A 148 -1.10 13.10 0.11
CA ALA A 148 -0.58 12.94 -1.25
C ALA A 148 -1.68 12.86 -2.33
N LEU A 149 -2.91 12.45 -1.99
CA LEU A 149 -4.06 12.55 -2.90
C LEU A 149 -4.41 14.01 -3.26
N ARG A 150 -4.04 14.96 -2.41
CA ARG A 150 -4.25 16.40 -2.62
C ARG A 150 -3.08 17.05 -3.39
N ASP A 151 -2.09 16.28 -3.82
CA ASP A 151 -0.92 16.79 -4.52
C ASP A 151 -1.28 17.33 -5.92
N LYS A 152 -0.50 18.31 -6.41
CA LYS A 152 -0.69 18.89 -7.75
C LYS A 152 -0.21 17.98 -8.87
N ASN A 153 0.72 17.07 -8.57
CA ASN A 153 1.28 16.14 -9.53
C ASN A 153 0.41 14.87 -9.61
N ARG A 154 -0.12 14.60 -10.82
CA ARG A 154 -0.94 13.42 -11.11
C ARG A 154 -0.23 12.09 -10.84
N GLU A 155 1.09 12.02 -11.03
CA GLU A 155 1.87 10.80 -10.75
C GLU A 155 1.86 10.47 -9.25
N VAL A 156 1.97 11.52 -8.41
CA VAL A 156 1.88 11.41 -6.94
C VAL A 156 0.48 10.97 -6.54
N GLN A 157 -0.57 11.59 -7.10
CA GLN A 157 -1.96 11.22 -6.84
C GLN A 157 -2.26 9.76 -7.22
N TYR A 158 -1.78 9.29 -8.38
CA TYR A 158 -1.99 7.92 -8.85
C TYR A 158 -1.27 6.90 -7.96
N SER A 159 -0.04 7.20 -7.54
CA SER A 159 0.69 6.35 -6.60
C SER A 159 0.06 6.34 -5.20
N ALA A 160 -0.50 7.47 -4.76
CA ALA A 160 -1.23 7.58 -3.52
C ALA A 160 -2.54 6.77 -3.55
N ALA A 161 -3.34 6.90 -4.61
CA ALA A 161 -4.56 6.13 -4.80
C ALA A 161 -4.30 4.61 -4.77
N LYS A 162 -3.28 4.15 -5.50
CA LYS A 162 -2.81 2.75 -5.45
C LYS A 162 -2.37 2.32 -4.06
N GLY A 163 -1.79 3.24 -3.30
CA GLY A 163 -1.39 3.03 -1.92
C GLY A 163 -2.56 2.75 -1.02
N ILE A 164 -3.57 3.60 -1.08
CA ILE A 164 -4.82 3.45 -0.34
C ILE A 164 -5.51 2.13 -0.69
N GLY A 165 -5.65 1.76 -1.97
CA GLY A 165 -6.31 0.50 -2.33
C GLY A 165 -5.59 -0.74 -1.79
N ARG A 166 -4.25 -0.71 -1.77
CA ARG A 166 -3.45 -1.77 -1.14
C ARG A 166 -3.62 -1.75 0.37
N LEU A 167 -3.43 -0.58 0.99
CA LEU A 167 -3.46 -0.41 2.44
C LEU A 167 -4.79 -0.85 3.02
N THR A 168 -5.89 -0.33 2.49
CA THR A 168 -7.24 -0.68 2.91
C THR A 168 -7.52 -2.17 2.76
N SER A 169 -7.02 -2.84 1.71
CA SER A 169 -7.23 -4.29 1.55
C SER A 169 -6.71 -5.16 2.71
N HIS A 170 -5.84 -4.62 3.56
CA HIS A 170 -5.33 -5.30 4.76
C HIS A 170 -6.07 -4.90 6.05
N LEU A 171 -6.86 -3.83 6.02
CA LEU A 171 -7.56 -3.27 7.18
C LEU A 171 -8.91 -3.98 7.43
N SER A 172 -9.39 -3.88 8.68
CA SER A 172 -10.74 -4.33 9.02
C SER A 172 -11.79 -3.45 8.33
N LYS A 173 -13.03 -3.93 8.28
CA LYS A 173 -14.14 -3.19 7.67
C LYS A 173 -14.31 -1.80 8.31
N ASN A 174 -14.25 -1.72 9.64
CA ASN A 174 -14.39 -0.46 10.38
C ASN A 174 -13.33 0.57 9.98
N PHE A 175 -12.06 0.14 9.85
CA PHE A 175 -10.99 1.01 9.39
C PHE A 175 -11.14 1.39 7.90
N ALA A 176 -11.61 0.47 7.06
CA ALA A 176 -11.89 0.78 5.65
C ALA A 176 -12.99 1.84 5.52
N ASP A 177 -14.05 1.77 6.33
CA ASP A 177 -15.13 2.77 6.36
C ASP A 177 -14.59 4.15 6.77
N GLN A 178 -13.70 4.22 7.77
CA GLN A 178 -13.03 5.48 8.16
C GLN A 178 -12.16 6.05 7.03
N VAL A 179 -11.46 5.20 6.28
CA VAL A 179 -10.67 5.63 5.12
C VAL A 179 -11.58 6.16 4.01
N ILE A 180 -12.72 5.51 3.76
CA ILE A 180 -13.72 5.99 2.80
C ILE A 180 -14.26 7.35 3.22
N GLU A 181 -14.59 7.54 4.50
CA GLU A 181 -15.04 8.84 5.03
C GLU A 181 -13.98 9.93 4.80
N SER A 182 -12.71 9.63 5.10
CA SER A 182 -11.59 10.53 4.84
C SER A 182 -11.41 10.89 3.35
N ILE A 183 -11.68 9.94 2.45
CA ILE A 183 -11.68 10.18 1.00
C ILE A 183 -12.89 11.01 0.58
N MET A 184 -14.05 10.78 1.20
CA MET A 184 -15.27 11.53 0.90
C MET A 184 -15.12 13.02 1.24
N GLU A 185 -14.39 13.33 2.31
CA GLU A 185 -14.02 14.72 2.64
C GLU A 185 -13.22 15.40 1.52
N LEU A 186 -12.45 14.67 0.71
CA LEU A 186 -11.69 15.24 -0.42
C LEU A 186 -12.58 15.84 -1.50
N PHE A 187 -13.82 15.35 -1.65
CA PHE A 187 -14.78 15.88 -2.63
C PHE A 187 -15.38 17.21 -2.19
N SER A 188 -15.31 17.56 -0.90
CA SER A 188 -15.74 18.88 -0.43
C SER A 188 -14.83 20.02 -0.92
N LEU A 189 -13.59 19.70 -1.35
CA LEU A 189 -12.60 20.64 -1.87
C LEU A 189 -12.64 20.70 -3.41
N TRP A 190 -13.15 21.79 -3.97
CA TRP A 190 -13.21 22.01 -5.42
C TRP A 190 -11.86 22.48 -5.97
N ASP A 191 -10.99 21.55 -6.42
CA ASP A 191 -10.00 21.81 -7.50
C ASP A 191 -9.14 20.57 -7.82
N LEU A 192 -8.38 20.08 -6.82
CA LEU A 192 -7.28 19.12 -7.02
C LEU A 192 -7.51 17.79 -6.29
N ALA A 193 -8.10 17.87 -5.10
CA ALA A 193 -8.39 16.71 -4.25
C ALA A 193 -9.48 15.80 -4.84
N TRP A 194 -10.40 16.35 -5.64
CA TRP A 194 -11.47 15.61 -6.29
C TRP A 194 -10.93 14.49 -7.18
N HIS A 195 -9.93 14.78 -8.01
CA HIS A 195 -9.36 13.77 -8.92
C HIS A 195 -8.65 12.65 -8.15
N GLY A 196 -7.85 13.00 -7.12
CA GLY A 196 -7.24 12.04 -6.22
C GLY A 196 -8.27 11.17 -5.50
N GLY A 197 -9.36 11.77 -5.02
CA GLY A 197 -10.48 11.06 -4.41
C GLY A 197 -11.14 10.05 -5.36
N CYS A 198 -11.42 10.44 -6.61
CA CYS A 198 -11.95 9.51 -7.61
C CYS A 198 -11.02 8.33 -7.89
N LEU A 199 -9.71 8.60 -8.02
CA LEU A 199 -8.70 7.55 -8.22
C LEU A 199 -8.65 6.59 -7.02
N ALA A 200 -8.69 7.13 -5.80
CA ALA A 200 -8.66 6.34 -4.58
C ALA A 200 -9.89 5.43 -4.48
N LEU A 201 -11.10 5.96 -4.73
CA LEU A 201 -12.32 5.15 -4.76
C LEU A 201 -12.26 4.01 -5.79
N ALA A 202 -11.66 4.26 -6.96
CA ALA A 202 -11.50 3.23 -7.99
C ALA A 202 -10.58 2.08 -7.54
N GLU A 203 -9.62 2.35 -6.67
CA GLU A 203 -8.69 1.35 -6.13
C GLU A 203 -9.28 0.55 -4.94
N LEU A 204 -10.36 1.04 -4.31
CA LEU A 204 -11.08 0.37 -3.21
C LEU A 204 -12.06 -0.72 -3.68
N GLY A 205 -12.41 -0.74 -4.96
CA GLY A 205 -13.33 -1.72 -5.56
C GLY A 205 -12.73 -3.07 -5.94
#